data_AF-K1T2Q9-F1
#
_entry.id   AF-K1T2Q9-F1
#
_cell.length_a   1.000
_cell.length_b   1.000
_cell.length_c   1.000
_cell.angle_alpha   90.00
_cell.angle_beta   90.00
_cell.angle_gamma   90.00
#
_symmetry.space_group_name_H-M   'P 1'
#
loop_
_entity.id
_entity.type
_entity.pdbx_description
1 polymer ?
#
loop_
_entity_poly.entity_id
_entity_poly.type
_entity_poly.pdbx_seq_one_letter_code
_entity_poly.pdbx_strand_id
1 'polypeptide(L)'
;FAVVTGCLKIAKESVFTGTNNFVSDTISSERYNEYYGFTQKDVDQILQDAQIEEKASDIKEWYDGYRFGEFDVYCPWDVMNYLWDLTNNQNAKPVSYWKNTSDNAIIRSFIDYSGAAIKKKLEILISGGSIRQQIEENLTYDYLHSSEENLWSILYLTGYLTNASEQDTDGTIELKIPNKEIKEIFETTVKKWFRR
;
A
#
# COMPACT_ATOMS: atom_id res chain seq x y z
N PHE A 1 -1.64 -6.88 -28.23
CA PHE A 1 -2.23 -6.31 -27.00
C PHE A 1 -1.16 -5.44 -26.35
N ALA A 2 -1.55 -4.37 -25.65
CA ALA A 2 -0.64 -3.51 -24.89
C ALA A 2 -1.18 -3.41 -23.47
N VAL A 3 -0.29 -3.42 -22.48
CA VAL A 3 -0.62 -3.30 -21.05
C VAL A 3 0.01 -2.01 -20.55
N VAL A 4 -0.77 -1.23 -19.81
CA VAL A 4 -0.30 -0.02 -19.13
C VAL A 4 -0.58 -0.20 -17.66
N THR A 5 0.43 -0.02 -16.82
CA THR A 5 0.34 -0.12 -15.37
C THR A 5 0.72 1.21 -14.73
N GLY A 6 0.16 1.48 -13.56
CA GLY A 6 0.40 2.70 -12.79
C GLY A 6 -0.26 2.60 -11.42
N CYS A 7 0.06 3.52 -10.52
CA CYS A 7 -0.48 3.51 -9.15
C CYS A 7 -1.94 3.99 -9.07
N LEU A 8 -2.41 4.72 -10.08
CA LEU A 8 -3.79 5.17 -10.19
C LEU A 8 -4.38 4.67 -11.50
N LYS A 9 -5.69 4.41 -11.47
CA LYS A 9 -6.45 4.07 -12.68
C LYS A 9 -6.39 5.24 -13.65
N ILE A 10 -6.23 4.92 -14.94
CA ILE A 10 -6.36 5.93 -15.99
C ILE A 10 -7.85 6.31 -16.08
N ALA A 11 -8.18 7.47 -15.53
CA ALA A 11 -9.53 8.00 -15.58
C ALA A 11 -9.91 8.37 -17.03
N LYS A 12 -11.17 8.16 -17.38
CA LYS A 12 -11.69 8.43 -18.73
C LYS A 12 -11.91 9.94 -18.88
N GLU A 13 -11.17 10.60 -19.76
CA GLU A 13 -11.35 12.04 -20.02
C GLU A 13 -12.70 12.39 -20.67
N SER A 14 -13.42 11.44 -21.29
CA SER A 14 -14.73 11.70 -21.91
C SER A 14 -15.43 10.41 -22.35
N VAL A 15 -16.77 10.40 -22.27
CA VAL A 15 -17.63 9.33 -22.85
C VAL A 15 -17.66 9.42 -24.39
N PHE A 16 -17.33 10.58 -24.96
CA PHE A 16 -17.64 10.90 -26.35
C PHE A 16 -16.43 10.97 -27.29
N THR A 17 -15.22 11.38 -26.84
CA THR A 17 -14.08 11.58 -27.78
C THR A 17 -12.68 11.24 -27.22
N GLY A 18 -12.58 10.76 -25.99
CA GLY A 18 -11.31 10.28 -25.39
C GLY A 18 -11.17 8.76 -25.46
N THR A 19 -9.98 8.23 -25.21
CA THR A 19 -9.74 6.78 -25.12
C THR A 19 -10.58 6.17 -23.99
N ASN A 20 -11.67 5.45 -24.33
CA ASN A 20 -12.73 5.09 -23.38
C ASN A 20 -12.94 3.57 -23.18
N ASN A 21 -12.16 2.72 -23.86
CA ASN A 21 -12.29 1.26 -23.88
C ASN A 21 -11.23 0.51 -23.05
N PHE A 22 -10.72 1.10 -21.96
CA PHE A 22 -9.83 0.37 -21.06
C PHE A 22 -10.62 -0.61 -20.19
N VAL A 23 -10.16 -1.86 -20.16
CA VAL A 23 -10.45 -2.80 -19.08
C VAL A 23 -9.43 -2.49 -17.98
N SER A 24 -9.92 -2.17 -16.78
CA SER A 24 -9.07 -1.83 -15.65
C SER A 24 -9.23 -2.88 -14.57
N ASP A 25 -8.10 -3.42 -14.13
CA ASP A 25 -8.01 -4.32 -12.99
C ASP A 25 -7.23 -3.59 -11.88
N THR A 26 -7.95 -3.18 -10.84
CA THR A 26 -7.45 -2.49 -9.66
C THR A 26 -7.15 -3.50 -8.54
N ILE A 27 -6.53 -3.02 -7.46
CA ILE A 27 -6.25 -3.81 -6.26
C ILE A 27 -7.50 -4.38 -5.55
N SER A 28 -8.68 -3.84 -5.88
CA SER A 28 -9.99 -4.30 -5.45
C SER A 28 -10.60 -5.37 -6.37
N SER A 29 -10.02 -5.61 -7.54
CA SER A 29 -10.49 -6.63 -8.49
C SER A 29 -10.02 -8.03 -8.06
N GLU A 30 -10.96 -8.97 -7.97
CA GLU A 30 -10.67 -10.37 -7.66
C GLU A 30 -9.90 -11.09 -8.78
N ARG A 31 -9.88 -10.54 -10.01
CA ARG A 31 -9.43 -11.26 -11.20
C ARG A 31 -7.93 -11.57 -11.23
N TYR A 32 -7.12 -10.75 -10.56
CA TYR A 32 -5.65 -10.83 -10.58
C TYR A 32 -5.00 -10.66 -9.20
N ASN A 33 -5.77 -10.85 -8.13
CA ASN A 33 -5.33 -10.63 -6.75
C ASN A 33 -4.01 -11.33 -6.37
N GLU A 34 -3.79 -12.56 -6.83
CA GLU A 34 -2.55 -13.32 -6.55
C GLU A 34 -1.30 -12.81 -7.31
N TYR A 35 -1.46 -11.99 -8.36
CA TYR A 35 -0.35 -11.56 -9.21
C TYR A 35 0.23 -10.18 -8.83
N TYR A 36 -0.37 -9.49 -7.87
CA TYR A 36 0.09 -8.16 -7.43
C TYR A 36 1.26 -8.20 -6.45
N GLY A 37 1.60 -9.39 -5.92
CA GLY A 37 2.70 -9.56 -4.99
C GLY A 37 3.13 -11.02 -4.90
N PHE A 38 3.99 -11.33 -3.94
CA PHE A 38 4.29 -12.72 -3.60
C PHE A 38 3.27 -13.22 -2.58
N THR A 39 2.71 -14.39 -2.80
CA THR A 39 1.88 -15.05 -1.79
C THR A 39 2.77 -15.65 -0.68
N GLN A 40 2.17 -16.04 0.44
CA GLN A 40 2.88 -16.80 1.48
C GLN A 40 3.62 -18.02 0.89
N LYS A 41 2.99 -18.73 -0.04
CA LYS A 41 3.58 -19.91 -0.69
C LYS A 41 4.81 -19.55 -1.52
N ASP A 42 4.80 -18.43 -2.23
CA ASP A 42 5.95 -17.97 -3.01
C ASP A 42 7.12 -17.61 -2.09
N VAL A 43 6.85 -16.87 -1.00
CA VAL A 43 7.87 -16.52 -0.01
C VAL A 43 8.45 -17.76 0.66
N ASP A 44 7.60 -18.73 1.05
CA ASP A 44 8.06 -19.99 1.65
C ASP A 44 8.98 -20.76 0.71
N GLN A 45 8.63 -20.83 -0.58
CA GLN A 45 9.47 -21.50 -1.59
C GLN A 45 10.81 -20.79 -1.77
N ILE A 46 10.80 -19.45 -1.86
CA ILE A 46 12.03 -18.66 -2.00
C ILE A 46 12.96 -18.86 -0.79
N LEU A 47 12.40 -18.87 0.42
CA LEU A 47 13.15 -19.08 1.66
C LEU A 47 13.76 -20.48 1.72
N GLN A 48 13.00 -21.49 1.30
CA GLN A 48 13.48 -22.88 1.21
C GLN A 48 14.62 -23.01 0.20
N ASP A 49 14.45 -22.43 -0.99
CA ASP A 49 15.45 -22.49 -2.05
C ASP A 49 16.76 -21.77 -1.65
N ALA A 50 16.64 -20.71 -0.84
CA ALA A 50 17.76 -19.96 -0.30
C ALA A 50 18.33 -20.50 1.02
N GLN A 51 17.70 -21.52 1.64
CA GLN A 51 18.09 -22.13 2.92
C GLN A 51 18.19 -21.13 4.10
N ILE A 52 17.20 -20.24 4.20
CA ILE A 52 17.15 -19.16 5.22
C ILE A 52 15.75 -19.05 5.85
N GLU A 53 15.08 -20.17 6.03
CA GLU A 53 13.72 -20.26 6.58
C GLU A 53 13.58 -19.61 7.97
N GLU A 54 14.68 -19.46 8.73
CA GLU A 54 14.70 -18.73 9.99
C GLU A 54 14.34 -17.24 9.86
N LYS A 55 14.40 -16.68 8.64
CA LYS A 55 14.03 -15.28 8.34
C LYS A 55 12.56 -15.10 8.00
N ALA A 56 11.77 -16.17 7.95
CA ALA A 56 10.34 -16.11 7.58
C ALA A 56 9.54 -15.14 8.45
N SER A 57 9.77 -15.14 9.76
CA SER A 57 9.08 -14.23 10.70
C SER A 57 9.42 -12.77 10.44
N ASP A 58 10.68 -12.47 10.13
CA ASP A 58 11.15 -11.12 9.86
C ASP A 58 10.52 -10.60 8.55
N ILE A 59 10.51 -11.43 7.50
CA ILE A 59 9.88 -11.08 6.22
C ILE A 59 8.38 -10.85 6.38
N LYS A 60 7.70 -11.71 7.15
CA LYS A 60 6.28 -11.58 7.42
C LYS A 60 5.93 -10.30 8.19
N GLU A 61 6.69 -9.98 9.24
CA GLU A 61 6.45 -8.76 10.02
C GLU A 61 6.67 -7.48 9.18
N TRP A 62 7.66 -7.51 8.29
CA TRP A 62 8.10 -6.30 7.59
C TRP A 62 7.43 -6.06 6.24
N TYR A 63 7.09 -7.12 5.49
CA TYR A 63 6.78 -6.99 4.06
C TYR A 63 5.45 -7.63 3.62
N ASP A 64 4.76 -8.36 4.52
CA ASP A 64 3.41 -8.94 4.30
C ASP A 64 2.29 -7.89 4.49
N GLY A 65 1.04 -8.29 4.30
CA GLY A 65 -0.13 -7.57 4.83
C GLY A 65 -0.89 -6.73 3.81
N TYR A 66 -0.52 -6.76 2.53
CA TYR A 66 -1.32 -6.17 1.47
C TYR A 66 -2.44 -7.13 1.10
N ARG A 67 -3.69 -6.75 1.37
CA ARG A 67 -4.87 -7.56 1.13
C ARG A 67 -5.54 -7.13 -0.17
N PHE A 68 -5.55 -8.04 -1.13
CA PHE A 68 -6.20 -7.87 -2.42
C PHE A 68 -7.26 -8.96 -2.57
N GLY A 69 -8.54 -8.58 -2.43
CA GLY A 69 -9.63 -9.53 -2.28
C GLY A 69 -9.37 -10.51 -1.12
N GLU A 70 -9.23 -11.78 -1.46
CA GLU A 70 -9.05 -12.89 -0.51
C GLU A 70 -7.59 -13.25 -0.22
N PHE A 71 -6.63 -12.57 -0.86
CA PHE A 71 -5.21 -12.88 -0.72
C PHE A 71 -4.48 -11.79 0.04
N ASP A 72 -3.66 -12.22 1.00
CA ASP A 72 -2.60 -11.41 1.57
C ASP A 72 -1.31 -11.66 0.78
N VAL A 73 -0.68 -10.60 0.30
CA VAL A 73 0.55 -10.65 -0.47
C VAL A 73 1.62 -9.77 0.12
N TYR A 74 2.85 -10.15 -0.19
CA TYR A 74 4.07 -9.45 0.15
C TYR A 74 4.49 -8.54 -1.00
N CYS A 75 5.12 -7.42 -0.68
CA CYS A 75 5.75 -6.58 -1.69
C CYS A 75 6.98 -7.30 -2.29
N PRO A 76 6.99 -7.62 -3.60
CA PRO A 76 8.10 -8.37 -4.21
C PRO A 76 9.43 -7.62 -4.13
N TRP A 77 9.40 -6.28 -4.28
CA TRP A 77 10.60 -5.46 -4.22
C TRP A 77 11.28 -5.55 -2.86
N ASP A 78 10.51 -5.44 -1.77
CA ASP A 78 11.07 -5.43 -0.42
C ASP A 78 11.61 -6.81 -0.04
N VAL A 79 10.88 -7.89 -0.39
CA VAL A 79 11.33 -9.28 -0.21
C VAL A 79 12.64 -9.52 -0.95
N MET A 80 12.73 -9.17 -2.25
CA MET A 80 13.93 -9.44 -3.04
C MET A 80 15.14 -8.61 -2.58
N ASN A 81 14.95 -7.37 -2.14
CA ASN A 81 16.04 -6.56 -1.59
C ASN A 81 16.53 -7.11 -0.25
N TYR A 82 15.62 -7.59 0.61
CA TYR A 82 16.05 -8.21 1.86
C TYR A 82 16.85 -9.49 1.63
N LEU A 83 16.40 -10.34 0.70
CA LEU A 83 17.14 -11.52 0.27
C LEU A 83 18.52 -11.15 -0.27
N TRP A 84 18.60 -10.12 -1.11
CA TRP A 84 19.88 -9.61 -1.61
C TRP A 84 20.81 -9.18 -0.48
N ASP A 85 20.31 -8.45 0.52
CA ASP A 85 21.12 -8.05 1.67
C ASP A 85 21.59 -9.24 2.50
N LEU A 86 20.75 -10.27 2.66
CA LEU A 86 21.12 -11.53 3.33
C LEU A 86 22.22 -12.30 2.59
N THR A 87 22.25 -12.25 1.25
CA THR A 87 23.36 -12.86 0.48
C THR A 87 24.71 -12.19 0.76
N ASN A 88 24.70 -10.88 1.05
CA ASN A 88 25.91 -10.12 1.36
C ASN A 88 26.26 -10.15 2.86
N ASN A 89 25.25 -10.28 3.73
CA ASN A 89 25.39 -10.32 5.18
C ASN A 89 24.24 -11.12 5.82
N GLN A 90 24.51 -12.35 6.27
CA GLN A 90 23.51 -13.22 6.91
C GLN A 90 22.89 -12.64 8.20
N ASN A 91 23.55 -11.64 8.81
CA ASN A 91 23.04 -10.92 9.98
C ASN A 91 22.30 -9.62 9.61
N ALA A 92 22.03 -9.37 8.33
CA ALA A 92 21.25 -8.22 7.89
C ALA A 92 19.86 -8.23 8.54
N LYS A 93 19.45 -7.06 9.00
CA LYS A 93 18.10 -6.83 9.51
C LYS A 93 17.24 -6.27 8.38
N PRO A 94 15.93 -6.59 8.37
CA PRO A 94 15.02 -5.95 7.44
C PRO A 94 15.03 -4.43 7.64
N VAL A 95 14.88 -3.70 6.54
CA VAL A 95 14.83 -2.23 6.49
C VAL A 95 13.69 -1.77 5.60
N SER A 96 13.36 -0.48 5.69
CA SER A 96 12.39 0.17 4.82
C SER A 96 12.98 0.41 3.41
N TYR A 97 12.87 -0.55 2.49
CA TYR A 97 13.34 -0.43 1.09
C TYR A 97 12.46 0.49 0.24
N TRP A 98 11.14 0.46 0.43
CA TRP A 98 10.16 1.31 -0.25
C TRP A 98 10.33 2.79 0.10
N LYS A 99 10.77 3.09 1.32
CA LYS A 99 11.11 4.47 1.74
C LYS A 99 12.20 5.08 0.87
N ASN A 100 13.10 4.27 0.30
CA ASN A 100 14.23 4.73 -0.51
C ASN A 100 13.89 4.84 -2.00
N THR A 101 12.76 4.29 -2.44
CA THR A 101 12.33 4.27 -3.85
C THR A 101 11.09 5.12 -4.10
N SER A 102 10.23 5.32 -3.10
CA SER A 102 9.05 6.17 -3.18
C SER A 102 9.37 7.59 -2.72
N ASP A 103 9.20 8.57 -3.62
CA ASP A 103 9.11 9.96 -3.19
C ASP A 103 7.79 10.09 -2.39
N ASN A 104 7.89 9.98 -1.07
CA ASN A 104 6.80 10.19 -0.10
C ASN A 104 6.14 11.59 -0.22
N ALA A 105 6.43 12.33 -1.29
CA ALA A 105 5.75 13.50 -1.80
C ALA A 105 4.22 13.34 -1.79
N ILE A 106 3.67 12.17 -2.08
CA ILE A 106 2.22 11.93 -1.99
C ILE A 106 1.74 12.20 -0.55
N ILE A 107 2.26 11.49 0.45
CA ILE A 107 1.90 11.76 1.86
C ILE A 107 2.16 13.23 2.22
N ARG A 108 3.31 13.80 1.80
CA ARG A 108 3.67 15.19 2.11
C ARG A 108 2.72 16.22 1.50
N SER A 109 2.19 15.97 0.30
CA SER A 109 1.28 16.87 -0.39
C SER A 109 -0.07 17.01 0.33
N PHE A 110 -0.41 16.04 1.19
CA PHE A 110 -1.63 16.08 2.00
C PHE A 110 -1.41 16.56 3.43
N ILE A 111 -0.17 16.77 3.84
CA ILE A 111 0.18 17.35 5.14
C ILE A 111 -0.41 18.76 5.30
N ASP A 112 -0.59 19.47 4.18
CA ASP A 112 -1.17 20.82 4.17
C ASP A 112 -2.70 20.81 4.40
N TYR A 113 -3.37 19.65 4.29
CA TYR A 113 -4.77 19.44 4.68
C TYR A 113 -4.85 19.10 6.18
N SER A 114 -4.51 20.05 7.06
CA SER A 114 -4.40 19.83 8.50
C SER A 114 -5.74 19.97 9.25
N GLY A 115 -6.68 19.06 9.01
CA GLY A 115 -7.89 18.92 9.83
C GLY A 115 -7.63 18.12 11.11
N ALA A 116 -8.21 18.53 12.24
CA ALA A 116 -8.12 17.78 13.51
C ALA A 116 -8.65 16.33 13.38
N ALA A 117 -9.59 16.10 12.45
CA ALA A 117 -10.12 14.78 12.12
C ALA A 117 -9.06 13.86 11.49
N ILE A 118 -8.30 14.35 10.51
CA ILE A 118 -7.22 13.60 9.84
C ILE A 118 -6.14 13.22 10.85
N LYS A 119 -5.74 14.17 11.71
CA LYS A 119 -4.77 13.92 12.78
C LYS A 119 -5.19 12.74 13.66
N LYS A 120 -6.45 12.73 14.13
CA LYS A 120 -6.98 11.66 14.98
C LYS A 120 -6.97 10.30 14.27
N LYS A 121 -7.36 10.25 12.99
CA LYS A 121 -7.34 9.02 12.18
C LYS A 121 -5.91 8.50 11.98
N LEU A 122 -4.94 9.39 11.73
CA LEU A 122 -3.53 9.01 11.62
C LEU A 122 -2.97 8.46 12.94
N GLU A 123 -3.34 9.05 14.08
CA GLU A 123 -2.96 8.53 15.40
C GLU A 123 -3.50 7.11 15.63
N ILE A 124 -4.77 6.86 15.26
CA ILE A 124 -5.38 5.52 15.32
C ILE A 124 -4.57 4.52 14.48
N LEU A 125 -4.29 4.85 13.22
CA LEU A 125 -3.51 4.00 12.30
C LEU A 125 -2.11 3.70 12.85
N ILE A 126 -1.38 4.70 13.35
CA ILE A 126 -0.04 4.52 13.92
C ILE A 126 -0.07 3.62 15.17
N SER A 127 -1.14 3.71 15.97
CA SER A 127 -1.33 2.81 17.11
C SER A 127 -1.66 1.35 16.73
N GLY A 128 -1.83 1.05 15.44
CA GLY A 128 -2.21 -0.27 14.94
C GLY A 128 -3.71 -0.50 14.82
N GLY A 129 -4.52 0.55 14.99
CA GLY A 129 -5.96 0.49 14.73
C GLY A 129 -6.30 0.61 13.25
N SER A 130 -7.59 0.58 12.95
CA SER A 130 -8.16 0.74 11.62
C SER A 130 -9.12 1.93 11.54
N ILE A 131 -9.41 2.39 10.32
CA ILE A 131 -10.39 3.44 10.05
C ILE A 131 -11.33 3.00 8.94
N ARG A 132 -12.62 3.34 9.00
CA ARG A 132 -13.56 3.09 7.89
C ARG A 132 -13.68 4.31 7.00
N GLN A 133 -13.44 4.13 5.70
CA GLN A 133 -13.52 5.19 4.70
C GLN A 133 -14.24 4.68 3.44
N GLN A 134 -14.89 5.59 2.72
CA GLN A 134 -15.32 5.33 1.36
C GLN A 134 -14.11 5.50 0.42
N ILE A 135 -13.93 4.59 -0.53
CA ILE A 135 -12.83 4.64 -1.50
C ILE A 135 -13.37 5.05 -2.86
N GLU A 136 -12.81 6.14 -3.41
CA GLU A 136 -13.02 6.53 -4.80
C GLU A 136 -11.86 6.00 -5.66
N GLU A 137 -12.17 5.10 -6.59
CA GLU A 137 -11.17 4.50 -7.47
C GLU A 137 -10.89 5.33 -8.73
N ASN A 138 -11.81 6.22 -9.11
CA ASN A 138 -11.70 7.02 -10.33
C ASN A 138 -11.09 8.39 -10.02
N LEU A 139 -9.99 8.42 -9.26
CA LEU A 139 -9.27 9.65 -8.96
C LEU A 139 -8.32 10.04 -10.09
N THR A 140 -8.47 11.28 -10.55
CA THR A 140 -7.52 11.98 -11.43
C THR A 140 -6.55 12.83 -10.62
N TYR A 141 -5.34 13.04 -11.14
CA TYR A 141 -4.31 13.88 -10.52
C TYR A 141 -4.82 15.29 -10.13
N ASP A 142 -5.70 15.88 -10.93
CA ASP A 142 -6.24 17.23 -10.71
C ASP A 142 -7.16 17.35 -9.48
N TYR A 143 -7.70 16.23 -9.00
CA TYR A 143 -8.66 16.20 -7.87
C TYR A 143 -8.07 15.53 -6.63
N LEU A 144 -6.79 15.15 -6.65
CA LEU A 144 -6.19 14.42 -5.52
C LEU A 144 -6.31 15.20 -4.21
N HIS A 145 -6.12 16.52 -4.25
CA HIS A 145 -6.11 17.38 -3.07
C HIS A 145 -7.46 17.98 -2.69
N SER A 146 -8.57 17.57 -3.30
CA SER A 146 -9.85 18.28 -3.08
C SER A 146 -10.58 17.90 -1.80
N SER A 147 -10.32 16.74 -1.20
CA SER A 147 -11.05 16.26 -0.01
C SER A 147 -10.25 15.30 0.87
N GLU A 148 -10.71 15.13 2.11
CA GLU A 148 -10.20 14.09 3.03
C GLU A 148 -10.46 12.67 2.49
N GLU A 149 -11.60 12.44 1.83
CA GLU A 149 -11.93 11.13 1.24
C GLU A 149 -10.93 10.74 0.14
N ASN A 150 -10.49 11.71 -0.67
CA ASN A 150 -9.50 11.49 -1.70
C ASN A 150 -8.14 11.13 -1.10
N LEU A 151 -7.76 11.76 0.02
CA LEU A 151 -6.55 11.39 0.76
C LEU A 151 -6.55 9.90 1.13
N TRP A 152 -7.63 9.41 1.75
CA TRP A 152 -7.71 8.01 2.18
C TRP A 152 -7.74 7.05 1.00
N SER A 153 -8.44 7.41 -0.06
CA SER A 153 -8.49 6.64 -1.31
C SER A 153 -7.12 6.50 -1.95
N ILE A 154 -6.33 7.58 -2.01
CA ILE A 154 -4.97 7.54 -2.58
C ILE A 154 -4.06 6.67 -1.71
N LEU A 155 -4.08 6.87 -0.39
CA LEU A 155 -3.25 6.07 0.52
C LEU A 155 -3.56 4.57 0.35
N TYR A 156 -4.82 4.21 0.15
CA TYR A 156 -5.19 2.83 -0.17
C TYR A 156 -4.70 2.38 -1.55
N LEU A 157 -5.02 3.13 -2.61
CA LEU A 157 -4.67 2.77 -4.00
C LEU A 157 -3.16 2.68 -4.25
N THR A 158 -2.35 3.46 -3.52
CA THR A 158 -0.89 3.43 -3.62
C THR A 158 -0.22 2.49 -2.62
N GLY A 159 -0.98 1.72 -1.84
CA GLY A 159 -0.46 0.71 -0.91
C GLY A 159 0.02 1.24 0.46
N TYR A 160 -0.18 2.52 0.79
CA TYR A 160 0.07 3.01 2.15
C TYR A 160 -0.95 2.48 3.17
N LEU A 161 -2.12 2.06 2.70
CA LEU A 161 -3.15 1.41 3.47
C LEU A 161 -3.61 0.14 2.75
N THR A 162 -4.10 -0.80 3.53
CA THR A 162 -4.62 -2.09 3.07
C THR A 162 -6.00 -2.34 3.68
N ASN A 163 -6.77 -3.23 3.07
CA ASN A 163 -8.03 -3.66 3.66
C ASN A 163 -7.78 -4.54 4.90
N ALA A 164 -8.50 -4.27 5.98
CA ALA A 164 -8.42 -4.99 7.24
C ALA A 164 -9.43 -6.13 7.36
N SER A 165 -10.54 -6.13 6.59
CA SER A 165 -11.62 -7.11 6.73
C SER A 165 -12.30 -7.48 5.40
N GLU A 166 -12.96 -8.65 5.40
CA GLU A 166 -13.73 -9.19 4.26
C GLU A 166 -15.11 -8.54 4.08
N GLN A 167 -15.56 -7.74 5.06
CA GLN A 167 -16.93 -7.26 5.09
C GLN A 167 -16.98 -5.76 4.85
N ASP A 168 -17.06 -5.40 3.57
CA ASP A 168 -17.50 -4.08 3.13
C ASP A 168 -18.95 -3.88 3.60
N THR A 169 -19.09 -3.23 4.75
CA THR A 169 -20.40 -2.89 5.30
C THR A 169 -20.70 -1.46 4.87
N ASP A 170 -21.87 -1.25 4.27
CA ASP A 170 -22.40 0.08 3.93
C ASP A 170 -21.55 0.87 2.90
N GLY A 171 -20.82 0.20 2.01
CA GLY A 171 -20.02 0.86 0.97
C GLY A 171 -18.73 1.53 1.48
N THR A 172 -18.29 1.17 2.69
CA THR A 172 -17.02 1.62 3.27
C THR A 172 -16.08 0.45 3.49
N ILE A 173 -14.78 0.72 3.30
CA ILE A 173 -13.70 -0.25 3.48
C ILE A 173 -13.00 0.07 4.81
N GLU A 174 -12.64 -0.97 5.55
CA GLU A 174 -11.83 -0.85 6.76
C GLU A 174 -10.35 -0.84 6.39
N LEU A 175 -9.68 0.29 6.62
CA LEU A 175 -8.30 0.52 6.25
C LEU A 175 -7.37 0.41 7.46
N LYS A 176 -6.24 -0.27 7.28
CA LYS A 176 -5.15 -0.35 8.26
C LYS A 176 -3.79 -0.15 7.57
N ILE A 177 -2.75 0.05 8.38
CA ILE A 177 -1.36 -0.01 7.90
C ILE A 177 -0.98 -1.50 7.68
N PRO A 178 -0.43 -1.88 6.51
CA PRO A 178 -0.20 -3.30 6.17
C PRO A 178 0.91 -3.95 7.01
N ASN A 179 2.03 -3.26 7.19
CA ASN A 179 3.22 -3.83 7.84
C ASN A 179 4.08 -2.80 8.54
N LYS A 180 5.17 -3.30 9.13
CA LYS A 180 6.13 -2.51 9.89
C LYS A 180 6.86 -1.46 9.06
N GLU A 181 7.19 -1.76 7.80
CA GLU A 181 7.82 -0.78 6.91
C GLU A 181 6.92 0.44 6.70
N ILE A 182 5.65 0.22 6.35
CA ILE A 182 4.71 1.33 6.16
C ILE A 182 4.49 2.09 7.47
N LYS A 183 4.41 1.37 8.59
CA LYS A 183 4.31 2.00 9.91
C LYS A 183 5.48 2.94 10.20
N GLU A 184 6.72 2.54 9.90
CA GLU A 184 7.90 3.39 10.06
C GLU A 184 7.83 4.66 9.21
N ILE A 185 7.31 4.56 7.98
CA ILE A 185 7.11 5.71 7.08
C ILE A 185 6.08 6.67 7.65
N PHE A 186 4.93 6.16 8.12
CA PHE A 186 3.90 6.96 8.76
C PHE A 186 4.45 7.66 10.00
N GLU A 187 5.09 6.92 10.91
CA GLU A 187 5.67 7.49 12.12
C GLU A 187 6.70 8.58 11.80
N THR A 188 7.61 8.34 10.86
CA THR A 188 8.65 9.31 10.51
C THR A 188 8.05 10.57 9.88
N THR A 189 7.06 10.42 9.01
CA THR A 189 6.43 11.52 8.28
C THR A 189 5.52 12.34 9.18
N VAL A 190 4.70 11.67 9.99
CA VAL A 190 3.79 12.30 10.96
C VAL A 190 4.55 12.96 12.12
N LYS A 191 5.65 12.35 12.62
CA LYS A 191 6.53 13.00 13.62
C LYS A 191 7.13 14.30 13.08
N LYS A 192 7.51 14.36 11.80
CA LYS A 192 7.99 15.60 11.16
C LYS A 192 6.88 16.65 11.04
N TRP A 193 5.65 16.21 10.79
CA TRP A 193 4.49 17.08 10.72
C TRP A 193 4.13 17.73 12.06
N PHE A 194 4.03 16.95 13.14
CA PHE A 194 3.67 17.49 14.47
C PHE A 194 4.72 18.41 15.11
N ARG A 195 5.93 18.48 14.55
CA ARG A 195 7.00 19.39 15.01
C ARG A 195 6.98 20.74 14.29
N ARG A 196 6.16 20.92 13.26
CA ARG A 196 5.89 22.20 12.60
C ARG A 196 4.72 22.90 13.28
#